data_AF-A0AAW4RKS2-F1
#
_entry.id   AF-A0AAW4RKS2-F1
#
_cell.length_a   1.000
_cell.length_b   1.000
_cell.length_c   1.000
_cell.angle_alpha   90.00
_cell.angle_beta   90.00
_cell.angle_gamma   90.00
#
_symmetry.space_group_name_H-M   'P 1'
#
loop_
_entity.id
_entity.type
_entity.pdbx_description
1 polymer ?
#
loop_
_entity_poly.entity_id
_entity_poly.type
_entity_poly.pdbx_seq_one_letter_code
_entity_poly.pdbx_strand_id
1 'polypeptide(L)'
;MGYRVCGVIQGGETLATFTIYLLRESVKTARDAVIDGAREHSIEEGLSKYGQLFVKDTKPKPPKWAELFESYIDKKLLGTVQSSSAAFIIPVDQRLFALRMV
;
A
#
# COMPACT_ATOMS: atom_id res chain seq x y z
N MET A 1 -16.28 1.62 1.08
CA MET A 1 -16.46 1.10 -0.29
C MET A 1 -15.20 1.46 -1.07
N GLY A 2 -14.37 0.48 -1.42
CA GLY A 2 -13.20 0.69 -2.28
C GLY A 2 -13.61 0.48 -3.73
N TYR A 3 -13.23 1.39 -4.62
CA TYR A 3 -13.45 1.24 -6.06
C TYR A 3 -12.24 0.52 -6.65
N ARG A 4 -12.49 -0.56 -7.39
CA ARG A 4 -11.44 -1.24 -8.16
C ARG A 4 -11.41 -0.59 -9.55
N VAL A 5 -10.47 0.31 -9.77
CA VAL A 5 -10.20 0.86 -11.11
C VAL A 5 -9.12 -0.01 -11.73
N CYS A 6 -9.49 -0.75 -12.78
CA CYS A 6 -8.53 -1.47 -13.62
C CYS A 6 -8.14 -0.53 -14.76
N GLY A 7 -7.02 0.20 -14.59
CA GLY A 7 -6.48 1.07 -15.64
C GLY A 7 -5.43 0.32 -16.46
N VAL A 8 -5.54 0.37 -17.79
CA VAL A 8 -4.48 -0.09 -18.71
C VAL A 8 -3.63 1.14 -19.06
N ILE A 9 -2.40 1.19 -18.58
CA ILE A 9 -1.42 2.18 -19.04
C ILE A 9 -0.75 1.54 -20.28
N GLN A 10 -1.16 1.94 -21.49
CA GLN A 10 -0.59 1.41 -22.72
C GLN A 10 0.82 1.97 -22.93
N GLY A 11 1.80 1.26 -22.39
CA GLY A 11 3.24 1.51 -22.58
C GLY A 11 4.02 0.24 -22.25
N GLY A 12 4.00 -0.73 -23.17
CA GLY A 12 5.05 -1.76 -23.35
C GLY A 12 5.46 -2.71 -22.21
N GLU A 13 5.00 -2.61 -20.97
CA GLU A 13 5.63 -3.33 -19.84
C GLU A 13 4.63 -3.78 -18.76
N THR A 14 4.93 -4.92 -18.13
CA THR A 14 4.38 -5.53 -16.90
C THR A 14 2.96 -5.11 -16.47
N LEU A 15 2.00 -6.04 -16.50
CA LEU A 15 0.65 -5.86 -15.94
C LEU A 15 0.73 -5.62 -14.43
N ALA A 16 0.78 -4.35 -14.00
CA ALA A 16 0.71 -3.97 -12.60
C ALA A 16 -0.75 -3.74 -12.19
N THR A 17 -1.19 -4.45 -11.14
CA THR A 17 -2.52 -4.22 -10.57
C THR A 17 -2.43 -3.17 -9.48
N PHE A 18 -3.16 -2.08 -9.67
CA PHE A 18 -3.27 -1.02 -8.67
C PHE A 18 -4.65 -1.06 -8.02
N THR A 19 -4.68 -0.85 -6.71
CA THR A 19 -5.92 -0.55 -6.00
C THR A 19 -5.88 0.89 -5.53
N ILE A 20 -6.89 1.67 -5.93
CA ILE A 20 -7.07 3.07 -5.55
C ILE A 20 -8.18 3.13 -4.49
N TYR A 21 -7.93 3.82 -3.39
CA TYR A 21 -8.90 4.04 -2.32
C TYR A 21 -9.16 5.53 -2.14
N LEU A 22 -10.41 5.92 -1.92
CA LEU A 22 -10.77 7.27 -1.49
C LEU A 22 -10.75 7.25 0.02
N LEU A 23 -9.92 8.09 0.61
CA LEU A 23 -9.84 8.19 2.05
C LEU A 23 -11.09 8.89 2.60
N ARG A 24 -11.44 8.54 3.84
CA ARG A 24 -12.59 9.11 4.53
C ARG A 24 -12.39 10.61 4.72
N GLU A 25 -13.47 11.38 4.74
CA GLU A 25 -13.40 12.83 4.93
C GLU A 25 -12.78 13.28 6.27
N SER A 26 -12.79 12.40 7.26
CA SER A 26 -12.15 12.62 8.56
C SER A 26 -10.62 12.64 8.48
N VAL A 27 -10.04 12.10 7.41
CA VAL A 27 -8.60 12.07 7.17
C VAL A 27 -8.24 13.38 6.46
N LYS A 28 -7.56 14.29 7.18
CA LYS A 28 -7.28 15.65 6.69
C LYS A 28 -5.90 15.74 6.04
N THR A 29 -4.96 14.94 6.51
CA THR A 29 -3.60 14.88 6.00
C THR A 29 -3.23 13.46 5.61
N ALA A 30 -2.26 13.31 4.72
CA ALA A 30 -1.78 12.00 4.30
C ALA A 30 -1.18 11.19 5.47
N ARG A 31 -0.63 11.89 6.48
CA ARG A 31 -0.10 11.27 7.70
C ARG A 31 -1.19 10.67 8.59
N ASP A 32 -2.39 11.25 8.61
CA ASP A 32 -3.55 10.68 9.33
C ASP A 32 -4.00 9.33 8.76
N ALA A 33 -3.61 9.03 7.50
CA ALA A 33 -3.99 7.81 6.80
C ALA A 33 -3.07 6.61 7.10
N VAL A 34 -1.94 6.83 7.76
CA VAL A 34 -0.90 5.81 7.97
C VAL A 34 -0.60 5.60 9.45
N ILE A 35 -0.17 4.39 9.77
CA ILE A 35 0.23 4.02 11.14
C ILE A 35 1.65 4.48 11.44
N ASP A 36 1.94 4.70 12.72
CA ASP A 36 3.27 5.08 13.17
C ASP A 36 4.36 4.07 12.73
N GLY A 37 5.54 4.64 12.43
CA GLY A 37 6.73 3.91 11.99
C GLY A 37 6.84 3.70 10.48
N ALA A 38 5.93 4.26 9.66
CA ALA A 38 6.14 4.34 8.22
C ALA A 38 7.12 5.48 7.89
N ARG A 39 8.10 5.22 7.02
CA ARG A 39 9.01 6.23 6.49
C ARG A 39 8.30 6.99 5.38
N GLU A 40 8.38 8.32 5.44
CA GLU A 40 7.73 9.23 4.51
C GLU A 40 8.72 9.68 3.42
N HIS A 41 8.28 9.62 2.17
CA HIS A 41 9.03 10.04 1.00
C HIS A 41 8.15 10.92 0.11
N SER A 42 8.50 12.19 -0.04
CA SER A 42 7.82 13.08 -0.99
C SER A 42 8.15 12.67 -2.43
N ILE A 43 7.12 12.51 -3.25
CA ILE A 43 7.29 12.27 -4.69
C ILE A 43 7.01 13.58 -5.42
N GLU A 44 8.05 14.17 -5.96
CA GLU A 44 8.05 15.46 -6.65
C GLU A 44 9.01 15.45 -7.84
N GLU A 45 8.70 16.25 -8.84
CA GLU A 45 9.52 16.44 -10.04
C GLU A 45 9.54 17.93 -10.40
N GLY A 46 10.69 18.57 -10.18
CA GLY A 46 10.82 20.01 -10.33
C GLY A 46 9.88 20.77 -9.39
N LEU A 47 8.91 21.50 -9.96
CA LEU A 47 7.89 22.24 -9.20
C LEU A 47 6.62 21.41 -8.95
N SER A 48 6.50 20.25 -9.59
CA SER A 48 5.33 19.38 -9.49
C SER A 48 5.42 18.53 -8.22
N LYS A 49 4.42 18.63 -7.35
CA LYS A 49 4.27 17.76 -6.17
C LYS A 49 3.17 16.76 -6.42
N TYR A 50 3.52 15.48 -6.52
CA TYR A 50 2.57 14.42 -6.87
C TYR A 50 1.95 13.75 -5.65
N GLY A 51 2.66 13.70 -4.52
CA GLY A 51 2.12 13.14 -3.29
C GLY A 51 3.17 12.64 -2.32
N GLN A 52 2.75 11.82 -1.37
CA GLN A 52 3.60 11.27 -0.31
C GLN A 52 3.54 9.75 -0.33
N LEU A 53 4.71 9.12 -0.49
CA LEU A 53 4.88 7.68 -0.41
C LEU A 53 5.28 7.30 1.02
N PHE A 54 4.49 6.42 1.62
CA PHE A 54 4.78 5.86 2.93
C PHE A 54 5.22 4.42 2.77
N VAL A 55 6.41 4.10 3.26
CA VAL A 55 6.96 2.73 3.24
C VAL A 55 7.15 2.26 4.66
N LYS A 56 6.52 1.14 5.01
CA LYS A 56 6.72 0.47 6.28
C LYS A 56 7.52 -0.80 6.08
N ASP A 57 8.67 -0.86 6.74
CA ASP A 57 9.46 -2.08 6.84
C ASP A 57 8.64 -3.12 7.61
N THR A 58 8.38 -4.26 6.96
CA THR A 58 7.76 -5.40 7.61
C THR A 58 8.86 -6.36 8.04
N LYS A 59 8.74 -6.88 9.26
CA LYS A 59 9.55 -8.03 9.69
C LYS A 59 9.05 -9.27 8.94
N PRO A 60 9.93 -10.18 8.50
CA PRO A 60 9.52 -11.48 7.99
C PRO A 60 8.61 -12.18 9.00
N LYS A 61 7.44 -12.61 8.55
CA LYS A 61 6.45 -13.32 9.39
C LYS A 61 5.88 -14.49 8.62
N PRO A 62 5.40 -15.54 9.31
CA PRO A 62 4.61 -16.57 8.65
C PRO A 62 3.44 -15.95 7.89
N PRO A 63 3.07 -16.48 6.72
CA PRO A 63 1.94 -15.97 5.97
C PRO A 63 0.64 -16.11 6.78
N LYS A 64 -0.29 -15.16 6.65
CA LYS A 64 -1.52 -15.15 7.47
C LYS A 64 -2.35 -16.42 7.36
N TRP A 65 -2.37 -17.04 6.17
CA TRP A 65 -3.09 -18.30 5.96
C TRP A 65 -2.43 -19.49 6.66
N ALA A 66 -1.18 -19.38 7.14
CA ALA A 66 -0.53 -20.42 7.94
C ALA A 66 -1.32 -20.73 9.22
N GLU A 67 -2.10 -19.78 9.72
CA GLU A 67 -2.96 -19.98 10.90
C GLU A 67 -4.02 -21.08 10.68
N LEU A 68 -4.45 -21.27 9.43
CA LEU A 68 -5.43 -22.30 9.08
C LEU A 68 -4.87 -23.73 9.24
N PHE A 69 -3.55 -23.89 9.27
CA PHE A 69 -2.88 -25.18 9.28
C PHE A 69 -2.15 -25.49 10.60
N GLU A 70 -2.32 -24.65 11.62
CA GLU A 70 -1.60 -24.76 12.90
C GLU A 70 -1.77 -26.11 13.59
N SER A 71 -2.95 -26.72 13.47
CA SER A 71 -3.22 -28.03 14.08
C SER A 71 -2.63 -29.20 13.31
N TYR A 72 -2.12 -28.98 12.09
CA TYR A 72 -1.64 -30.03 11.19
C TYR A 72 -0.12 -30.00 11.00
N ILE A 73 0.47 -28.80 10.99
CA ILE A 73 1.90 -28.61 10.71
C ILE A 73 2.48 -27.45 11.52
N ASP A 74 3.76 -27.54 11.88
CA ASP A 74 4.50 -26.42 12.46
C ASP A 74 4.62 -25.30 11.40
N LYS A 75 4.15 -24.08 11.73
CA LYS A 75 4.25 -22.88 10.87
C LYS A 75 5.67 -22.60 10.38
N LYS A 76 6.71 -23.03 11.12
CA LYS A 76 8.12 -22.85 10.70
C LYS A 76 8.42 -23.55 9.38
N LEU A 77 7.69 -24.62 9.04
CA LEU A 77 7.84 -25.36 7.79
C LEU A 77 7.26 -24.60 6.59
N LEU A 78 6.36 -23.65 6.82
CA LEU A 78 5.72 -22.84 5.77
C LEU A 78 6.56 -21.62 5.36
N GLY A 79 7.72 -21.44 6.00
CA GLY A 79 8.61 -20.31 5.74
C GLY A 79 8.06 -18.98 6.25
N THR A 80 8.69 -17.89 5.80
CA THR A 80 8.28 -16.52 6.13
C THR A 80 8.11 -15.71 4.87
N VAL A 81 7.16 -14.80 4.90
CA VAL A 81 6.94 -13.81 3.85
C VAL A 81 7.29 -12.43 4.40
N GLN A 82 7.90 -11.61 3.55
CA GLN A 82 8.20 -10.21 3.85
C GLN A 82 7.59 -9.35 2.74
N SER A 83 6.32 -8.95 2.93
CA SER A 83 5.66 -8.05 1.99
C SER A 83 6.10 -6.62 2.25
N SER A 84 6.57 -5.89 1.24
CA SER A 84 6.71 -4.44 1.33
C SER A 84 5.31 -3.83 1.53
N SER A 85 5.13 -3.09 2.63
CA SER A 85 3.88 -2.37 2.88
C SER A 85 4.10 -0.91 2.50
N ALA A 86 3.69 -0.56 1.29
CA ALA A 86 3.76 0.81 0.78
C ALA A 86 2.37 1.35 0.47
N ALA A 87 2.17 2.64 0.74
CA ALA A 87 0.97 3.38 0.36
C ALA A 87 1.38 4.74 -0.18
N PHE A 88 0.95 5.05 -1.40
CA PHE A 88 1.16 6.37 -1.99
C PHE A 88 -0.11 7.20 -1.84
N ILE A 89 -0.02 8.32 -1.14
CA ILE A 89 -1.15 9.20 -0.87
C ILE A 89 -1.06 10.43 -1.78
N ILE A 90 -2.12 10.66 -2.53
CA ILE A 90 -2.23 11.72 -3.53
C ILE A 90 -3.34 12.67 -3.10
N PRO A 91 -3.05 13.95 -2.85
CA PRO A 91 -4.08 14.97 -2.70
C PRO A 91 -4.64 15.36 -4.07
N VAL A 92 -5.97 15.34 -4.20
CA VAL A 92 -6.70 15.86 -5.36
C VAL A 92 -7.82 16.75 -4.83
N ASP A 93 -7.74 18.04 -5.11
CA ASP A 93 -8.59 19.08 -4.52
C ASP A 93 -8.63 18.99 -2.98
N GLN A 94 -9.80 18.72 -2.40
CA GLN A 94 -10.02 18.58 -0.96
C GLN A 94 -10.09 17.12 -0.49
N ARG A 95 -9.69 16.18 -1.35
CA ARG A 95 -9.76 14.74 -1.09
C ARG A 95 -8.39 14.10 -1.15
N LEU A 96 -8.23 12.99 -0.43
CA LEU A 96 -7.02 12.19 -0.42
C LEU A 96 -7.31 10.81 -1.01
N PHE A 97 -6.44 10.39 -1.91
CA PHE A 97 -6.49 9.09 -2.56
C PHE A 97 -5.28 8.27 -2.10
N ALA A 98 -5.50 6.98 -1.81
CA ALA A 98 -4.42 6.06 -1.48
C ALA A 98 -4.26 5.02 -2.60
N LEU A 99 -3.05 4.93 -3.14
CA LEU A 99 -2.66 3.95 -4.14
C LEU A 99 -1.82 2.85 -3.48
N ARG A 100 -2.16 1.59 -3.75
CA ARG A 100 -1.35 0.43 -3.35
C ARG A 100 -1.21 -0.54 -4.51
N MET A 101 -0.01 -1.10 -4.64
CA MET A 101 0.25 -2.26 -5.50
C MET A 101 0.06 -3.55 -4.69
N VAL A 102 -0.46 -4.59 -5.34
CA VAL A 102 -0.66 -5.92 -4.77
C VAL A 102 0.30 -6.89 -5.45
#